data_AF-A0AAU7BI74-F1
#
_entry.id   AF-A0AAU7BI74-F1
#
_cell.length_a   1.000
_cell.length_b   1.000
_cell.length_c   1.000
_cell.angle_alpha   90.00
_cell.angle_beta   90.00
_cell.angle_gamma   90.00
#
_symmetry.space_group_name_H-M   'P 1'
#
loop_
_entity.id
_entity.type
_entity.pdbx_description
1 polymer ?
#
loop_
_entity_poly.entity_id
_entity_poly.type
_entity_poly.pdbx_seq_one_letter_code
_entity_poly.pdbx_strand_id
1 'polypeptide(L)'
;MIRKITLAAALSLLVCSGAFAAGTAASKADLTALKSAMEDKLKDAESSKFKDVRIAKDGTTCGLVNAKNSYGAYSGFEPFIAMKLSTGKFFVLSIDEAAGQVCSSKNI
;
A
#
# COMPACT_ATOMS: atom_id res chain seq x y z
N MET A 1 -7.92 47.70 -43.46
CA MET A 1 -7.61 46.36 -44.00
C MET A 1 -6.77 45.58 -42.99
N ILE A 2 -7.36 44.51 -42.44
CA ILE A 2 -6.80 43.29 -41.83
C ILE A 2 -5.75 43.47 -40.69
N ARG A 3 -6.22 43.39 -39.44
CA ARG A 3 -5.44 43.12 -38.23
C ARG A 3 -5.09 41.62 -38.20
N LYS A 4 -3.81 41.26 -38.19
CA LYS A 4 -3.33 39.89 -37.99
C LYS A 4 -3.55 39.50 -36.52
N ILE A 5 -4.54 38.65 -36.26
CA ILE A 5 -4.77 38.04 -34.95
C ILE A 5 -3.93 36.76 -34.92
N THR A 6 -2.76 36.80 -34.28
CA THR A 6 -1.98 35.60 -33.97
C THR A 6 -2.62 34.89 -32.78
N LEU A 7 -3.30 33.78 -33.04
CA LEU A 7 -3.71 32.83 -32.00
C LEU A 7 -2.45 32.20 -31.39
N ALA A 8 -2.13 32.56 -30.15
CA ALA A 8 -1.23 31.78 -29.33
C ALA A 8 -2.03 30.62 -28.72
N ALA A 9 -1.89 29.42 -29.29
CA ALA A 9 -2.40 28.20 -28.69
C ALA A 9 -1.60 27.90 -27.41
N ALA A 10 -2.19 28.19 -26.25
CA ALA A 10 -1.66 27.79 -24.96
C ALA A 10 -1.84 26.27 -24.80
N LEU A 11 -0.84 25.51 -25.23
CA LEU A 11 -0.73 24.07 -24.96
C LEU A 11 -0.38 23.90 -23.47
N SER A 12 -1.40 23.81 -22.63
CA SER A 12 -1.25 23.50 -21.21
C SER A 12 -0.68 22.10 -21.05
N LEU A 13 0.62 22.02 -20.75
CA LEU A 13 1.30 20.79 -20.33
C LEU A 13 0.65 20.28 -19.04
N LEU A 14 -0.16 19.24 -19.14
CA LEU A 14 -0.57 18.42 -18.00
C LEU A 14 0.66 17.63 -17.55
N VAL A 15 1.49 18.24 -16.70
CA VAL A 15 2.55 17.51 -15.99
C VAL A 15 1.84 16.60 -15.00
N CYS A 16 1.73 15.32 -15.36
CA CYS A 16 1.23 14.29 -14.48
C CYS A 16 2.27 14.13 -13.35
N SER A 17 2.05 14.82 -12.24
CA SER A 17 2.82 14.66 -11.00
C SER A 17 2.55 13.26 -10.46
N GLY A 18 3.19 12.25 -11.05
CA GLY A 18 3.18 10.89 -10.52
C GLY A 18 3.89 10.92 -9.16
N ALA A 19 3.11 10.92 -8.07
CA ALA A 19 3.64 10.66 -6.76
C ALA A 19 4.23 9.24 -6.78
N PHE A 20 5.55 9.16 -6.91
CA PHE A 20 6.27 7.90 -6.77
C PHE A 20 6.17 7.49 -5.30
N ALA A 21 5.24 6.59 -5.00
CA ALA A 21 5.26 5.92 -3.71
C ALA A 21 6.59 5.18 -3.54
N ALA A 22 7.24 5.41 -2.40
CA ALA A 22 8.57 4.91 -2.10
C ALA A 22 8.54 3.42 -1.76
N GLY A 23 8.44 2.55 -2.76
CA GLY A 23 8.51 1.11 -2.54
C GLY A 23 8.16 0.29 -3.77
N THR A 24 8.60 -0.96 -3.79
CA THR A 24 8.21 -1.92 -4.81
C THR A 24 6.92 -2.64 -4.39
N ALA A 25 6.02 -2.90 -5.34
CA ALA A 25 4.85 -3.72 -5.07
C ALA A 25 5.26 -5.12 -4.58
N ALA A 26 4.55 -5.64 -3.58
CA ALA A 26 4.80 -6.98 -3.04
C ALA A 26 4.50 -8.06 -4.08
N SER A 27 5.37 -9.09 -4.13
CA SER A 27 5.17 -10.26 -4.98
C SER A 27 4.12 -11.21 -4.39
N LYS A 28 3.65 -12.19 -5.17
CA LYS A 28 2.76 -13.25 -4.65
C LYS A 28 3.37 -14.00 -3.47
N ALA A 29 4.67 -14.26 -3.51
CA ALA A 29 5.38 -14.93 -2.42
C ALA A 29 5.42 -14.07 -1.15
N ASP A 30 5.61 -12.74 -1.30
CA ASP A 30 5.53 -11.81 -0.19
C ASP A 30 4.14 -11.80 0.45
N LEU A 31 3.08 -11.79 -0.38
CA LEU A 31 1.70 -11.83 0.11
C LEU A 31 1.43 -13.13 0.88
N THR A 32 1.91 -14.28 0.40
CA THR A 32 1.79 -15.55 1.13
C THR A 32 2.53 -15.49 2.47
N ALA A 33 3.76 -14.98 2.50
CA ALA A 33 4.53 -14.85 3.73
C ALA A 33 3.88 -13.86 4.72
N LEU A 34 3.24 -12.80 4.22
CA LEU A 34 2.46 -11.86 5.03
C LEU A 34 1.24 -12.53 5.66
N LYS A 35 0.53 -13.43 4.95
CA LYS A 35 -0.59 -14.20 5.55
C LYS A 35 -0.12 -14.97 6.78
N SER A 36 0.94 -15.75 6.64
CA SER A 36 1.50 -16.52 7.76
C SER A 36 1.97 -15.62 8.90
N ALA A 37 2.54 -14.45 8.60
CA ALA A 37 2.97 -13.49 9.63
C ALA A 37 1.81 -12.80 10.36
N MET A 38 0.58 -12.87 9.84
CA MET A 38 -0.60 -12.24 10.43
C MET A 38 -1.43 -13.19 11.30
N GLU A 39 -1.05 -14.46 11.46
CA GLU A 39 -1.76 -15.43 12.30
C GLU A 39 -1.93 -14.94 13.75
N ASP A 40 -0.94 -14.23 14.29
CA ASP A 40 -1.00 -13.66 15.65
C ASP A 40 -1.85 -12.38 15.75
N LYS A 41 -2.27 -11.81 14.62
CA LYS A 41 -2.99 -10.52 14.56
C LYS A 41 -4.42 -10.67 14.06
N LEU A 42 -4.70 -11.69 13.24
CA LEU A 42 -5.98 -11.89 12.57
C LEU A 42 -6.61 -13.21 12.99
N LYS A 43 -7.94 -13.22 13.09
CA LYS A 43 -8.70 -14.45 13.38
C LYS A 43 -8.68 -15.47 12.24
N ASP A 44 -8.60 -14.98 11.00
CA ASP A 44 -8.52 -15.79 9.78
C ASP A 44 -7.53 -15.13 8.81
N ALA A 45 -6.24 -15.34 9.09
CA ALA A 45 -5.16 -14.78 8.29
C ALA A 45 -5.08 -15.39 6.88
N GLU A 46 -5.42 -16.68 6.73
CA GLU A 46 -5.36 -17.39 5.43
C GLU A 46 -6.39 -16.87 4.43
N SER A 47 -7.59 -16.50 4.87
CA SER A 47 -8.59 -15.87 4.00
C SER A 47 -8.30 -14.40 3.68
N SER A 48 -7.30 -13.80 4.33
CA SER A 48 -7.05 -12.37 4.20
C SER A 48 -6.78 -11.93 2.76
N LYS A 49 -7.29 -10.74 2.44
CA LYS A 49 -7.11 -10.07 1.16
C LYS A 49 -6.23 -8.86 1.37
N PHE A 50 -5.25 -8.70 0.49
CA PHE A 50 -4.32 -7.58 0.50
C PHE A 50 -4.59 -6.60 -0.63
N LYS A 51 -4.34 -5.32 -0.38
CA LYS A 51 -4.31 -4.25 -1.40
C LYS A 51 -3.15 -3.30 -1.14
N ASP A 52 -2.65 -2.72 -2.22
CA ASP A 52 -1.65 -1.65 -2.21
C ASP A 52 -0.41 -1.95 -1.35
N VAL A 53 -0.02 -3.23 -1.30
CA VAL A 53 1.13 -3.65 -0.50
C VAL A 53 2.42 -3.23 -1.18
N ARG A 54 3.19 -2.37 -0.51
CA ARG A 54 4.50 -1.90 -0.95
C ARG A 54 5.56 -2.19 0.09
N ILE A 55 6.75 -2.48 -0.42
CA ILE A 55 7.93 -2.81 0.37
C ILE A 55 9.01 -1.77 0.05
N ALA A 56 9.42 -1.02 1.07
CA ALA A 56 10.50 -0.05 1.00
C ALA A 56 11.85 -0.75 0.86
N LYS A 57 12.90 0.02 0.51
CA LYS A 57 14.27 -0.49 0.46
C LYS A 57 14.79 -0.99 1.82
N ASP A 58 14.32 -0.41 2.92
CA ASP A 58 14.69 -0.80 4.29
C ASP A 58 13.87 -1.99 4.83
N GLY A 59 12.95 -2.54 4.02
CA GLY A 59 12.07 -3.64 4.40
C GLY A 59 10.76 -3.19 5.04
N THR A 60 10.57 -1.91 5.33
CA THR A 60 9.29 -1.39 5.80
C THR A 60 8.21 -1.74 4.78
N THR A 61 7.17 -2.42 5.22
CA THR A 61 6.09 -2.92 4.38
C THR A 61 4.79 -2.32 4.84
N CYS A 62 4.10 -1.65 3.93
CA CYS A 62 2.82 -0.99 4.17
C CYS A 62 1.79 -1.55 3.21
N GLY A 63 0.54 -1.58 3.64
CA GLY A 63 -0.57 -1.97 2.77
C GLY A 63 -1.89 -2.01 3.51
N LEU A 64 -2.90 -2.54 2.84
CA LEU A 64 -4.22 -2.76 3.41
C LEU A 64 -4.52 -4.24 3.49
N VAL A 65 -5.13 -4.67 4.60
CA VAL A 65 -5.57 -6.05 4.81
C VAL A 65 -7.06 -6.09 5.16
N ASN A 66 -7.78 -7.07 4.63
CA ASN A 66 -9.15 -7.35 5.01
C ASN A 66 -9.28 -8.84 5.31
N ALA A 67 -9.66 -9.17 6.54
CA ALA A 67 -9.78 -10.54 7.02
C ALA A 67 -11.17 -10.80 7.58
N LYS A 68 -11.55 -12.08 7.65
CA LYS A 68 -12.82 -12.45 8.25
C LYS A 68 -12.77 -12.28 9.77
N ASN A 69 -13.87 -11.76 10.33
CA ASN A 69 -14.09 -11.71 11.77
C ASN A 69 -14.63 -13.05 12.31
N SER A 70 -14.96 -13.11 13.61
CA SER A 70 -15.50 -14.32 14.26
C SER A 70 -16.82 -14.82 13.68
N TYR A 71 -17.54 -13.99 12.93
CA TYR A 71 -18.80 -14.34 12.27
C TYR A 71 -18.58 -14.79 10.81
N GLY A 72 -17.32 -14.89 10.34
CA GLY A 72 -16.98 -15.33 9.00
C GLY A 72 -17.13 -14.25 7.91
N ALA A 73 -17.42 -13.00 8.29
CA ALA A 73 -17.62 -11.88 7.38
C ALA A 73 -16.38 -10.98 7.30
N TYR A 74 -16.14 -10.36 6.14
CA TYR A 74 -15.13 -9.32 5.95
C TYR A 74 -15.65 -7.99 6.49
N SER A 75 -14.87 -7.34 7.35
CA SER A 75 -15.27 -6.08 8.01
C SER A 75 -14.80 -4.82 7.29
N GLY A 76 -13.87 -4.93 6.34
CA GLY A 76 -13.31 -3.78 5.64
C GLY A 76 -11.79 -3.88 5.51
N PHE A 77 -11.21 -3.03 4.68
CA PHE A 77 -9.76 -2.94 4.57
C PHE A 77 -9.23 -2.03 5.68
N GLU A 78 -8.27 -2.54 6.44
CA GLU A 78 -7.56 -1.81 7.48
C GLU A 78 -6.07 -1.66 7.08
N PRO A 79 -5.44 -0.52 7.37
CA PRO A 79 -4.03 -0.36 7.11
C PRO A 79 -3.18 -1.20 8.06
N PHE A 80 -2.08 -1.72 7.55
CA PHE A 80 -1.08 -2.43 8.34
C PHE A 80 0.32 -1.93 8.03
N ILE A 81 1.21 -2.12 9.01
CA ILE A 81 2.65 -1.95 8.84
C ILE A 81 3.39 -3.18 9.34
N ALA A 82 4.36 -3.62 8.55
CA ALA A 82 5.19 -4.79 8.81
C ALA A 82 6.66 -4.48 8.45
N MET A 83 7.55 -5.34 8.89
CA MET A 83 8.96 -5.33 8.53
C MET A 83 9.31 -6.62 7.81
N LYS A 84 9.84 -6.51 6.58
CA LYS A 84 10.41 -7.65 5.86
C LYS A 84 11.82 -7.92 6.37
N LEU A 85 12.02 -9.12 6.89
CA LEU A 85 13.31 -9.58 7.40
C LEU A 85 14.19 -10.10 6.25
N SER A 86 15.50 -10.14 6.46
CA SER A 86 16.46 -10.71 5.50
C SER A 86 16.20 -12.19 5.17
N THR A 87 15.49 -12.90 6.05
CA THR A 87 15.03 -14.29 5.84
C THR A 87 13.85 -14.40 4.87
N GLY A 88 13.27 -13.27 4.44
CA GLY A 88 12.05 -13.22 3.62
C GLY A 88 10.75 -13.33 4.42
N LYS A 89 10.83 -13.58 5.75
CA LYS A 89 9.68 -13.53 6.65
C LYS A 89 9.28 -12.09 6.96
N PHE A 90 8.06 -11.93 7.44
CA PHE A 90 7.53 -10.64 7.88
C PHE A 90 7.29 -10.65 9.38
N PHE A 91 7.50 -9.50 10.01
CA PHE A 91 7.04 -9.21 11.36
C PHE A 91 5.99 -8.12 11.28
N VAL A 92 4.76 -8.39 11.73
CA VAL A 92 3.65 -7.43 11.65
C VAL A 92 3.62 -6.58 12.92
N LEU A 93 3.81 -5.28 12.76
CA LEU A 93 3.88 -4.34 13.88
C LEU A 93 2.45 -4.01 14.36
N SER A 94 1.60 -3.50 13.46
CA SER A 94 0.21 -3.17 13.77
C SER A 94 -0.71 -3.25 12.56
N ILE A 95 -2.01 -3.37 12.84
CA ILE A 95 -3.12 -3.30 11.89
C ILE A 95 -4.13 -2.32 12.50
N ASP A 96 -4.01 -1.05 12.13
CA ASP A 96 -4.80 0.05 12.68
C ASP A 96 -4.55 1.34 11.87
N GLU A 97 -5.32 2.38 12.17
CA GLU A 97 -5.18 3.70 11.55
C GLU A 97 -3.80 4.32 11.77
N ALA A 98 -3.17 4.07 12.92
CA ALA A 98 -1.82 4.57 13.23
C ALA A 98 -0.79 3.99 12.25
N ALA A 99 -0.90 2.72 11.86
CA ALA A 99 -0.09 2.13 10.79
C ALA A 99 -0.22 2.94 9.50
N GLY A 100 -1.44 3.31 9.12
CA GLY A 100 -1.74 4.10 7.92
C GLY A 100 -1.11 5.49 7.96
N GLN A 101 -1.15 6.16 9.10
CA GLN A 101 -0.51 7.47 9.31
C GLN A 101 1.02 7.37 9.17
N VAL A 102 1.64 6.33 9.77
CA VAL A 102 3.08 6.09 9.65
C VAL A 102 3.48 5.82 8.20
N CYS A 103 2.75 4.95 7.49
CA CYS A 103 3.00 4.64 6.10
C CYS A 103 2.89 5.87 5.19
N SER A 104 1.85 6.68 5.40
CA SER A 104 1.66 7.95 4.68
C SER A 104 2.81 8.92 4.93
N SER A 105 3.29 9.06 6.17
CA SER A 105 4.42 9.93 6.52
C SER A 105 5.74 9.48 5.89
N LYS A 106 5.90 8.18 5.63
CA LYS A 106 7.04 7.60 4.93
C LYS A 106 6.90 7.63 3.41
N ASN A 107 5.78 8.15 2.89
CA ASN A 107 5.44 8.16 1.47
C ASN A 107 5.41 6.75 0.85
N ILE A 108 4.83 5.77 1.55
CA ILE A 108 4.70 4.36 1.10
C ILE A 108 3.23 3.97 0.96
#